data_AF-A0AAD7EMY6-F1
#
_entry.id   AF-A0AAD7EMY6-F1
#
_cell.length_a   1.000
_cell.length_b   1.000
_cell.length_c   1.000
_cell.angle_alpha   90.00
_cell.angle_beta   90.00
_cell.angle_gamma   90.00
#
_symmetry.space_group_name_H-M   'P 1'
#
loop_
_entity.id
_entity.type
_entity.pdbx_description
1 polymer ?
#
loop_
_entity_poly.entity_id
_entity_poly.type
_entity_poly.pdbx_seq_one_letter_code
_entity_poly.pdbx_strand_id
1 'polypeptide(L)'
;MPKDTEDWAKEPGELHQNATNTQLTDELLQDPDIQRMIVLFSLWAPKLYSLYERTRKALQQWRPNLRWTFENTVFAAITFNFGPHAFTHRHLDFANLSWGWCSITPLGSFDPDFGGHLILWDLRLVIRFPPGSTVFIPSAIIQHSNVPIRSHETRSSFTQYTAGGLLRWVRNGFKTNEDFENGASVAEKALRAAEAETRWEDGMDMFSTIDEL
;
A
#
# COMPACT_ATOMS: atom_id res chain seq x y z
N MET A 1 -31.56 -11.91 6.99
CA MET A 1 -30.20 -11.58 6.53
C MET A 1 -30.35 -10.76 5.26
N PRO A 2 -29.92 -9.49 5.22
CA PRO A 2 -29.93 -8.73 3.98
C PRO A 2 -29.04 -9.47 2.97
N LYS A 3 -29.59 -9.71 1.78
CA LYS A 3 -28.84 -10.14 0.61
C LYS A 3 -28.23 -8.89 0.02
N ASP A 4 -27.05 -8.52 0.47
CA ASP A 4 -26.30 -7.42 -0.12
C ASP A 4 -25.66 -7.93 -1.41
N THR A 5 -26.36 -7.74 -2.52
CA THR A 5 -25.73 -7.65 -3.84
C THR A 5 -24.99 -6.32 -3.90
N GLU A 6 -23.88 -6.20 -3.18
CA GLU A 6 -22.93 -5.12 -3.44
C GLU A 6 -22.32 -5.41 -4.80
N ASP A 7 -22.56 -4.50 -5.75
CA ASP A 7 -21.99 -4.52 -7.08
C ASP A 7 -20.52 -4.10 -6.95
N TRP A 8 -19.68 -5.04 -6.51
CA TRP A 8 -18.25 -4.82 -6.36
C TRP A 8 -17.65 -4.39 -7.70
N ALA A 9 -16.74 -3.41 -7.67
CA ALA A 9 -16.03 -2.98 -8.86
C ALA A 9 -15.37 -4.18 -9.55
N LYS A 10 -15.75 -4.43 -10.81
CA LYS A 10 -15.28 -5.58 -11.61
C LYS A 10 -13.89 -5.36 -12.20
N GLU A 11 -13.36 -4.15 -12.09
CA GLU A 11 -12.07 -3.73 -12.61
C GLU A 11 -11.40 -2.71 -11.69
N PRO A 12 -10.06 -2.55 -11.76
CA PRO A 12 -9.36 -1.47 -11.08
C PRO A 12 -9.87 -0.08 -11.46
N GLY A 13 -9.97 0.80 -10.47
CA GLY A 13 -10.43 2.18 -10.63
C GLY A 13 -9.83 3.12 -9.60
N GLU A 14 -10.18 4.40 -9.73
CA GLU A 14 -9.74 5.44 -8.82
C GLU A 14 -10.54 5.41 -7.51
N LEU A 15 -9.88 5.77 -6.40
CA LEU A 15 -10.57 5.94 -5.12
C LEU A 15 -11.37 7.25 -5.16
N HIS A 16 -12.66 7.16 -4.88
CA HIS A 16 -13.56 8.31 -4.83
C HIS A 16 -13.59 8.91 -3.43
N GLN A 17 -13.57 10.24 -3.36
CA GLN A 17 -13.66 11.01 -2.12
C GLN A 17 -14.77 12.05 -2.24
N ASN A 18 -15.28 12.52 -1.10
CA ASN A 18 -16.20 13.66 -1.08
C ASN A 18 -15.47 14.96 -1.49
N ALA A 19 -16.24 15.99 -1.86
CA ALA A 19 -15.68 17.25 -2.39
C ALA A 19 -14.67 17.92 -1.44
N THR A 20 -14.94 17.92 -0.13
CA THR A 20 -14.07 18.52 0.88
C THR A 20 -12.71 17.81 0.95
N ASN A 21 -12.71 16.48 0.98
CA ASN A 21 -11.48 15.68 1.03
C ASN A 21 -10.71 15.79 -0.29
N THR A 22 -11.40 15.87 -1.43
CA THR A 22 -10.75 16.06 -2.74
C THR A 22 -9.95 17.36 -2.76
N GLN A 23 -10.53 18.48 -2.34
CA GLN A 23 -9.83 19.77 -2.32
C GLN A 23 -8.57 19.71 -1.43
N LEU A 24 -8.71 19.23 -0.20
CA LEU A 24 -7.58 19.12 0.73
C LEU A 24 -6.49 18.16 0.21
N THR A 25 -6.90 17.04 -0.38
CA THR A 25 -5.96 16.07 -0.98
C THR A 25 -5.22 16.71 -2.14
N ASP A 26 -5.91 17.37 -3.07
CA ASP A 26 -5.29 18.02 -4.23
C ASP A 26 -4.27 19.09 -3.80
N GLU A 27 -4.56 19.86 -2.75
CA GLU A 27 -3.61 20.81 -2.15
C GLU A 27 -2.38 20.09 -1.57
N LEU A 28 -2.57 19.02 -0.79
CA LEU A 28 -1.47 18.23 -0.22
C LEU A 28 -0.60 17.53 -1.29
N LEU A 29 -1.18 17.15 -2.42
CA LEU A 29 -0.44 16.55 -3.54
C LEU A 29 0.50 17.55 -4.23
N GLN A 30 0.26 18.85 -4.10
CA GLN A 30 1.17 19.89 -4.59
C GLN A 30 2.26 20.27 -3.58
N ASP A 31 2.20 19.75 -2.36
CA ASP A 31 3.15 20.07 -1.31
C ASP A 31 4.54 19.42 -1.59
N PRO A 32 5.63 20.21 -1.67
CA PRO A 32 6.96 19.69 -1.95
C PRO A 32 7.49 18.69 -0.92
N ASP A 33 7.11 18.83 0.35
CA ASP A 33 7.55 17.93 1.42
C ASP A 33 6.85 16.57 1.29
N ILE A 34 5.56 16.57 0.90
CA ILE A 34 4.86 15.33 0.55
C ILE A 34 5.53 14.64 -0.63
N GLN A 35 5.85 15.39 -1.70
CA GLN A 35 6.46 14.82 -2.89
C GLN A 35 7.84 14.19 -2.63
N ARG A 36 8.62 14.75 -1.70
CA ARG A 36 9.92 14.20 -1.28
C ARG A 36 9.80 12.84 -0.59
N MET A 37 8.70 12.55 0.10
CA MET A 37 8.53 11.27 0.79
C MET A 37 8.29 10.08 -0.16
N ILE A 38 7.93 10.34 -1.42
CA ILE A 38 7.59 9.32 -2.42
C ILE A 38 8.84 8.55 -2.88
N VAL A 39 10.00 9.22 -2.96
CA VAL A 39 11.19 8.66 -3.60
C VAL A 39 11.99 7.71 -2.71
N LEU A 40 11.67 7.62 -1.41
CA LEU A 40 12.43 6.83 -0.43
C LEU A 40 12.38 5.32 -0.72
N PHE A 41 11.33 4.84 -1.40
CA PHE A 41 11.11 3.41 -1.59
C PHE A 41 12.13 2.76 -2.54
N SER A 42 12.55 3.46 -3.61
CA SER A 42 13.53 2.90 -4.55
C SER A 42 14.90 2.68 -3.93
N LEU A 43 15.26 3.47 -2.91
CA LEU A 43 16.55 3.38 -2.23
C LEU A 43 16.65 2.13 -1.34
N TRP A 44 15.55 1.70 -0.73
CA TRP A 44 15.55 0.61 0.25
C TRP A 44 14.93 -0.69 -0.26
N ALA A 45 14.17 -0.64 -1.35
CA ALA A 45 13.45 -1.78 -1.89
C ALA A 45 13.50 -1.84 -3.43
N PRO A 46 14.68 -1.78 -4.08
CA PRO A 46 14.81 -1.69 -5.54
C PRO A 46 14.08 -2.81 -6.31
N LYS A 47 14.06 -4.04 -5.76
CA LYS A 47 13.31 -5.16 -6.35
C LYS A 47 11.79 -4.91 -6.33
N LEU A 48 11.24 -4.58 -5.16
CA LEU A 48 9.81 -4.25 -5.02
C LEU A 48 9.41 -3.01 -5.83
N TYR A 49 10.27 -1.99 -5.83
CA TYR A 49 10.09 -0.79 -6.65
C TYR A 49 9.94 -1.19 -8.13
N SER A 50 10.86 -2.00 -8.65
CA SER A 50 10.84 -2.47 -10.04
C SER A 50 9.57 -3.27 -10.37
N LEU A 51 9.09 -4.09 -9.44
CA LEU A 51 7.80 -4.78 -9.59
C LEU A 51 6.64 -3.79 -9.67
N TYR A 52 6.55 -2.87 -8.71
CA TYR A 52 5.46 -1.90 -8.64
C TYR A 52 5.46 -0.99 -9.88
N GLU A 53 6.64 -0.58 -10.35
CA GLU A 53 6.79 0.20 -11.58
C GLU A 53 6.28 -0.57 -12.81
N ARG A 54 6.65 -1.86 -12.96
CA ARG A 54 6.13 -2.70 -14.05
C ARG A 54 4.61 -2.84 -13.99
N THR A 55 4.05 -3.07 -12.81
CA THR A 55 2.59 -3.14 -12.61
C THR A 55 1.92 -1.81 -12.96
N ARG A 56 2.46 -0.68 -12.49
CA ARG A 56 1.96 0.67 -12.82
C ARG A 56 1.96 0.92 -14.33
N LYS A 57 3.08 0.65 -15.02
CA LYS A 57 3.19 0.83 -16.48
C LYS A 57 2.18 -0.03 -17.24
N ALA A 58 1.98 -1.29 -16.82
CA ALA A 58 0.99 -2.17 -17.43
C ALA A 58 -0.45 -1.64 -17.23
N LEU A 59 -0.79 -1.15 -16.04
CA LEU A 59 -2.10 -0.54 -15.77
C LEU A 59 -2.33 0.74 -16.58
N GLN A 60 -1.31 1.59 -16.71
CA GLN A 60 -1.37 2.80 -17.55
C GLN A 60 -1.59 2.47 -19.02
N GLN A 61 -0.94 1.42 -19.54
CA GLN A 61 -1.16 0.98 -20.93
C GLN A 61 -2.57 0.40 -21.12
N TRP A 62 -3.04 -0.39 -20.16
CA TRP A 62 -4.39 -0.98 -20.22
C TRP A 62 -5.49 0.08 -20.13
N ARG A 63 -5.33 1.10 -19.29
CA ARG A 63 -6.29 2.19 -19.15
C ARG A 63 -5.56 3.54 -19.03
N PRO A 64 -5.28 4.20 -20.17
CA PRO A 64 -4.50 5.46 -20.22
C PRO A 64 -5.11 6.62 -19.42
N ASN A 65 -6.41 6.59 -19.17
CA ASN A 65 -7.12 7.63 -18.43
C ASN A 65 -7.10 7.42 -16.91
N LEU A 66 -6.42 6.38 -16.38
CA LEU A 66 -6.27 6.23 -14.93
C LEU A 66 -5.42 7.37 -14.37
N ARG A 67 -5.98 8.12 -13.42
CA ARG A 67 -5.25 9.14 -12.68
C ARG A 67 -4.33 8.49 -11.65
N TRP A 68 -3.07 8.92 -11.64
CA TRP A 68 -2.09 8.55 -10.63
C TRP A 68 -1.87 9.72 -9.68
N THR A 69 -1.64 9.41 -8.41
CA THR A 69 -1.43 10.41 -7.36
C THR A 69 -0.24 11.32 -7.67
N PHE A 70 0.87 10.73 -8.13
CA PHE A 70 2.07 11.46 -8.52
C PHE A 70 2.68 10.83 -9.79
N GLU A 71 3.39 11.64 -10.57
CA GLU A 71 4.07 11.14 -11.77
C GLU A 71 5.20 10.16 -11.42
N ASN A 72 5.90 10.40 -10.31
CA ASN A 72 7.08 9.65 -9.88
C ASN A 72 6.81 8.56 -8.81
N THR A 73 5.57 8.32 -8.40
CA THR A 73 5.29 7.26 -7.43
C THR A 73 5.17 5.88 -8.08
N VAL A 74 5.60 4.82 -7.40
CA VAL A 74 5.30 3.44 -7.82
C VAL A 74 4.08 2.86 -7.10
N PHE A 75 3.61 3.52 -6.05
CA PHE A 75 2.43 3.09 -5.31
C PHE A 75 1.15 3.39 -6.09
N ALA A 76 0.19 2.47 -6.01
CA ALA A 76 -1.10 2.64 -6.68
C ALA A 76 -2.09 3.52 -5.91
N ALA A 77 -1.90 3.66 -4.61
CA ALA A 77 -2.75 4.47 -3.75
C ALA A 77 -1.96 5.11 -2.62
N ILE A 78 -2.54 6.18 -2.09
CA ILE A 78 -2.08 6.86 -0.88
C ILE A 78 -3.24 7.09 0.07
N THR A 79 -2.96 7.38 1.34
CA THR A 79 -3.96 7.89 2.28
C THR A 79 -3.34 8.92 3.20
N PHE A 80 -4.05 10.03 3.38
CA PHE A 80 -3.81 10.97 4.46
C PHE A 80 -4.77 10.66 5.60
N ASN A 81 -4.25 10.10 6.70
CA ASN A 81 -5.02 9.97 7.93
C ASN A 81 -4.97 11.32 8.65
N PHE A 82 -6.02 12.12 8.48
CA PHE A 82 -6.13 13.43 9.09
C PHE A 82 -6.18 13.33 10.62
N GLY A 83 -5.47 14.24 11.29
CA GLY A 83 -5.42 14.37 12.73
C GLY A 83 -6.63 15.09 13.33
N PRO A 84 -6.51 15.69 14.53
CA PRO A 84 -5.27 15.94 15.26
C PRO A 84 -4.74 14.76 16.08
N HIS A 85 -5.50 13.67 16.23
CA HIS A 85 -5.10 12.52 17.06
C HIS A 85 -5.27 11.21 16.29
N ALA A 86 -4.70 11.12 15.09
CA ALA A 86 -4.82 9.92 14.26
C ALA A 86 -4.11 8.73 14.92
N PHE A 87 -4.88 7.72 15.33
CA PHE A 87 -4.38 6.41 15.77
C PHE A 87 -5.28 5.28 15.24
N THR A 88 -4.82 4.03 15.36
CA THR A 88 -5.45 2.85 14.79
C THR A 88 -5.55 1.75 15.85
N HIS A 89 -6.58 0.92 15.71
CA HIS A 89 -6.64 -0.36 16.41
C HIS A 89 -5.77 -1.39 15.68
N ARG A 90 -5.46 -2.52 16.34
CA ARG A 90 -4.74 -3.64 15.72
C ARG A 90 -5.47 -4.11 14.46
N HIS A 91 -4.79 -4.11 13.32
CA HIS A 91 -5.37 -4.51 12.04
C HIS A 91 -4.31 -5.07 11.08
N LEU A 92 -4.80 -5.53 9.92
CA LEU A 92 -4.02 -5.84 8.71
C LEU A 92 -4.59 -5.02 7.56
N ASP A 93 -3.72 -4.60 6.65
CA ASP A 93 -4.15 -4.09 5.35
C ASP A 93 -4.32 -5.26 4.38
N PHE A 94 -5.30 -6.14 4.64
CA PHE A 94 -5.44 -7.43 3.94
C PHE A 94 -5.58 -7.33 2.42
N ALA A 95 -5.95 -6.16 1.89
CA ALA A 95 -6.05 -5.92 0.46
C ALA A 95 -4.70 -5.63 -0.22
N ASN A 96 -3.69 -5.23 0.55
CA ASN A 96 -2.34 -4.96 0.04
C ASN A 96 -1.67 -6.25 -0.45
N LEU A 97 -0.65 -6.10 -1.30
CA LEU A 97 0.18 -7.24 -1.69
C LEU A 97 0.82 -7.86 -0.44
N SER A 98 0.67 -9.17 -0.27
CA SER A 98 1.02 -9.88 0.99
C SER A 98 2.48 -9.65 1.42
N TRP A 99 3.41 -9.89 0.50
CA TRP A 99 4.84 -9.61 0.67
C TRP A 99 5.21 -8.22 0.13
N GLY A 100 4.24 -7.40 -0.28
CA GLY A 100 4.51 -6.02 -0.67
C GLY A 100 4.69 -5.15 0.55
N TRP A 101 5.59 -4.17 0.48
CA TRP A 101 5.68 -3.15 1.52
C TRP A 101 4.74 -1.99 1.23
N CYS A 102 4.10 -1.49 2.29
CA CYS A 102 3.52 -0.15 2.33
C CYS A 102 4.53 0.82 2.94
N SER A 103 4.34 2.12 2.71
CA SER A 103 5.08 3.21 3.33
C SER A 103 4.17 3.90 4.34
N ILE A 104 4.68 4.18 5.54
CA ILE A 104 3.95 4.92 6.58
C ILE A 104 4.87 6.04 7.09
N THR A 105 4.34 7.26 7.16
CA THR A 105 5.03 8.43 7.71
C THR A 105 4.10 9.17 8.68
N PRO A 106 4.31 9.12 10.01
CA PRO A 106 3.62 9.98 10.96
C PRO A 106 3.99 11.43 10.71
N LEU A 107 3.00 12.31 10.76
CA LEU A 107 3.14 13.76 10.64
C LEU A 107 2.60 14.43 11.90
N GLY A 108 2.90 15.71 12.09
CA GLY A 108 2.45 16.49 13.25
C GLY A 108 3.56 16.74 14.26
N SER A 109 3.16 17.21 15.44
CA SER A 109 4.07 17.57 16.54
C SER A 109 3.72 16.78 17.78
N PHE A 110 4.48 15.72 18.04
CA PHE A 110 4.36 14.87 19.22
C PHE A 110 5.73 14.35 19.66
N ASP A 111 5.86 14.04 20.96
CA ASP A 111 7.05 13.41 21.51
C ASP A 111 6.97 11.88 21.34
N PRO A 112 7.81 11.28 20.48
CA PRO A 112 7.76 9.85 20.22
C PRO A 112 8.23 9.00 21.40
N ASP A 113 8.84 9.58 22.44
CA ASP A 113 9.17 8.83 23.67
C ASP A 113 7.93 8.62 24.58
N PHE A 114 6.82 9.34 24.32
CA PHE A 114 5.62 9.28 25.16
C PHE A 114 4.31 8.93 24.44
N GLY A 115 4.33 8.76 23.13
CA GLY A 115 3.13 8.47 22.34
C GLY A 115 3.44 8.18 20.88
N GLY A 116 2.43 7.82 20.09
CA GLY A 116 2.57 7.66 18.64
C GLY A 116 3.41 6.47 18.15
N HIS A 117 3.95 5.65 19.06
CA HIS A 117 4.68 4.41 18.78
C HIS A 117 3.95 3.51 17.78
N LEU A 118 4.73 2.83 16.94
CA LEU A 118 4.25 1.75 16.07
C LEU A 118 4.40 0.42 16.79
N ILE A 119 3.36 -0.39 16.79
CA ILE A 119 3.39 -1.76 17.31
C ILE A 119 3.32 -2.72 16.13
N LEU A 120 4.29 -3.62 16.03
CA LEU A 120 4.27 -4.77 15.12
C LEU A 120 4.03 -6.02 15.97
N TRP A 121 2.76 -6.43 16.05
CA TRP A 121 2.28 -7.40 17.03
C TRP A 121 2.90 -8.78 16.85
N ASP A 122 2.95 -9.27 15.61
CA ASP A 122 3.46 -10.61 15.32
C ASP A 122 4.97 -10.72 15.55
N LEU A 123 5.68 -9.59 15.41
CA LEU A 123 7.11 -9.47 15.70
C LEU A 123 7.40 -9.17 17.18
N ARG A 124 6.36 -8.89 17.98
CA ARG A 124 6.46 -8.46 19.39
C ARG A 124 7.36 -7.22 19.56
N LEU A 125 7.27 -6.28 18.61
CA LEU A 125 8.05 -5.05 18.63
C LEU A 125 7.17 -3.84 18.94
N VAL A 126 7.68 -2.99 19.82
CA VAL A 126 7.19 -1.61 20.00
C VAL A 126 8.30 -0.69 19.54
N ILE A 127 8.02 0.08 18.50
CA ILE A 127 9.00 0.91 17.82
C ILE A 127 8.69 2.36 18.14
N ARG A 128 9.68 3.06 18.70
CA ARG A 128 9.65 4.51 18.77
C ARG A 128 9.57 5.07 17.35
N PHE A 129 8.52 5.83 17.05
CA PHE A 129 8.24 6.25 15.68
C PHE A 129 8.09 7.78 15.57
N PRO A 130 9.20 8.52 15.35
CA PRO A 130 9.21 9.98 15.29
C PRO A 130 8.38 10.58 14.16
N PRO A 131 7.78 11.77 14.35
CA PRO A 131 7.16 12.50 13.24
C PRO A 131 8.18 12.80 12.14
N GLY A 132 7.77 12.69 10.88
CA GLY A 132 8.60 12.87 9.70
C GLY A 132 9.51 11.70 9.34
N SER A 133 9.58 10.65 10.17
CA SER A 133 10.27 9.41 9.82
C SER A 133 9.37 8.47 9.01
N THR A 134 9.97 7.60 8.19
CA THR A 134 9.23 6.66 7.34
C THR A 134 9.62 5.22 7.68
N VAL A 135 8.63 4.34 7.74
CA VAL A 135 8.83 2.90 7.84
C VAL A 135 8.21 2.20 6.64
N PHE A 136 8.86 1.14 6.16
CA PHE A 136 8.31 0.22 5.19
C PHE A 136 7.98 -1.10 5.88
N ILE A 137 6.73 -1.58 5.76
CA ILE A 137 6.31 -2.84 6.38
C ILE A 137 5.43 -3.67 5.42
N PRO A 138 5.46 -5.01 5.50
CA PRO A 138 4.51 -5.86 4.81
C PRO A 138 3.15 -5.87 5.55
N SER A 139 2.40 -4.77 5.42
CA SER A 139 1.20 -4.49 6.23
C SER A 139 0.02 -5.43 6.01
N ALA A 140 0.04 -6.19 4.92
CA ALA A 140 -0.96 -7.22 4.63
C ALA A 140 -0.79 -8.50 5.49
N ILE A 141 0.41 -8.75 6.02
CA ILE A 141 0.72 -9.98 6.78
C ILE A 141 1.24 -9.73 8.19
N ILE A 142 1.67 -8.51 8.52
CA ILE A 142 2.06 -8.14 9.89
C ILE A 142 0.97 -7.31 10.53
N GLN A 143 0.37 -7.84 11.59
CA GLN A 143 -0.59 -7.12 12.40
C GLN A 143 0.08 -5.92 13.06
N HIS A 144 -0.50 -4.75 12.85
CA HIS A 144 0.09 -3.51 13.31
C HIS A 144 -0.96 -2.52 13.82
N SER A 145 -0.49 -1.56 14.61
CA SER A 145 -1.26 -0.43 15.11
C SER A 145 -0.30 0.68 15.54
N ASN A 146 -0.83 1.87 15.82
CA ASN A 146 -0.11 2.89 16.56
C ASN A 146 -0.87 3.29 17.83
N VAL A 147 -0.16 3.84 18.79
CA VAL A 147 -0.75 4.25 20.07
C VAL A 147 -1.14 5.74 20.05
N PRO A 148 -2.14 6.14 20.86
CA PRO A 148 -2.45 7.54 21.05
C PRO A 148 -1.23 8.39 21.46
N ILE A 149 -1.31 9.67 21.14
CA ILE A 149 -0.40 10.72 21.60
C ILE A 149 -1.03 11.47 22.79
N ARG A 150 -0.30 12.38 23.42
CA ARG A 150 -0.85 13.20 24.51
C ARG A 150 -1.88 14.19 23.97
N SER A 151 -2.81 14.61 24.83
CA SER A 151 -3.95 15.45 24.43
C SER A 151 -3.58 16.80 23.82
N HIS A 152 -2.43 17.37 24.20
CA HIS A 152 -1.94 18.66 23.69
C HIS A 152 -1.06 18.54 22.42
N GLU A 153 -0.74 17.31 22.01
CA GLU A 153 0.07 17.02 20.83
C GLU A 153 -0.81 16.87 19.58
N THR A 154 -0.17 16.83 18.41
CA THR A 154 -0.86 16.56 17.14
C THR A 154 -0.19 15.44 16.36
N ARG A 155 -1.02 14.59 15.73
CA ARG A 155 -0.59 13.52 14.86
C ARG A 155 -1.56 13.30 13.71
N SER A 156 -1.02 13.30 12.51
CA SER A 156 -1.61 12.79 11.27
C SER A 156 -0.69 11.70 10.71
N SER A 157 -1.02 11.08 9.58
CA SER A 157 -0.03 10.27 8.86
C SER A 157 -0.28 10.24 7.36
N PHE A 158 0.78 10.10 6.59
CA PHE A 158 0.75 9.81 5.17
C PHE A 158 1.13 8.34 4.95
N THR A 159 0.33 7.60 4.18
CA THR A 159 0.61 6.22 3.81
C THR A 159 0.56 6.02 2.31
N GLN A 160 1.36 5.08 1.80
CA GLN A 160 1.42 4.72 0.38
C GLN A 160 1.39 3.19 0.27
N TYR A 161 0.58 2.66 -0.63
CA TYR A 161 0.36 1.21 -0.71
C TYR A 161 -0.11 0.77 -2.09
N THR A 162 -0.01 -0.53 -2.34
CA THR A 162 -0.46 -1.16 -3.59
C THR A 162 -1.25 -2.42 -3.26
N ALA A 163 -2.51 -2.47 -3.71
CA ALA A 163 -3.37 -3.62 -3.53
C ALA A 163 -2.86 -4.83 -4.32
N GLY A 164 -2.83 -6.01 -3.69
CA GLY A 164 -2.43 -7.26 -4.34
C GLY A 164 -3.33 -7.64 -5.51
N GLY A 165 -4.60 -7.21 -5.46
CA GLY A 165 -5.57 -7.37 -6.55
C GLY A 165 -5.13 -6.71 -7.86
N LEU A 166 -4.37 -5.61 -7.81
CA LEU A 166 -3.87 -4.92 -9.00
C LEU A 166 -2.80 -5.74 -9.72
N LEU A 167 -1.87 -6.32 -8.96
CA LEU A 167 -0.84 -7.21 -9.52
C LEU A 167 -1.49 -8.46 -10.12
N ARG A 168 -2.50 -9.01 -9.43
CA ARG A 168 -3.26 -10.16 -9.91
C ARG A 168 -4.04 -9.84 -11.19
N TRP A 169 -4.66 -8.67 -11.27
CA TRP A 169 -5.34 -8.19 -12.48
C TRP A 169 -4.40 -8.13 -13.68
N VAL A 170 -3.24 -7.49 -13.53
CA VAL A 170 -2.20 -7.43 -14.57
C VAL A 170 -1.74 -8.84 -14.95
N ARG A 171 -1.44 -9.68 -13.95
CA ARG A 171 -1.01 -11.06 -14.16
C ARG A 171 -2.06 -11.86 -14.94
N ASN A 172 -3.35 -11.66 -14.70
CA ASN A 172 -4.43 -12.35 -15.40
C ASN A 172 -4.70 -11.80 -16.82
N GLY A 173 -3.86 -10.89 -17.33
CA GLY A 173 -4.09 -10.26 -18.63
C GLY A 173 -5.30 -9.31 -18.59
N PHE A 174 -5.43 -8.56 -17.49
CA PHE A 174 -6.48 -7.57 -17.25
C PHE A 174 -7.88 -8.20 -17.15
N LYS A 175 -7.98 -9.25 -16.34
CA LYS A 175 -9.20 -10.02 -16.11
C LYS A 175 -9.37 -10.31 -14.63
N THR A 176 -10.62 -10.50 -14.21
CA THR A 176 -10.92 -11.04 -12.88
C THR A 176 -10.34 -12.44 -12.76
N ASN A 177 -10.22 -12.96 -11.53
CA ASN A 177 -9.84 -14.37 -11.35
C ASN A 177 -10.87 -15.30 -11.99
N GLU A 178 -12.15 -14.98 -11.86
CA GLU A 178 -13.24 -15.77 -12.43
C GLU A 178 -13.15 -15.83 -13.96
N ASP A 179 -12.97 -14.68 -14.62
CA ASP A 179 -12.84 -14.62 -16.08
C ASP A 179 -11.57 -15.31 -16.58
N PHE A 180 -10.46 -15.19 -15.83
CA PHE A 180 -9.25 -15.93 -16.13
C PHE A 180 -9.50 -17.44 -16.01
N GLU A 181 -10.06 -17.92 -14.91
CA GLU A 181 -10.33 -19.34 -14.71
C GLU A 181 -11.34 -19.90 -15.73
N ASN A 182 -12.34 -19.14 -16.13
CA ASN A 182 -13.31 -19.60 -17.13
C ASN A 182 -12.73 -19.63 -18.55
N GLY A 183 -11.79 -18.73 -18.87
CA GLY A 183 -11.23 -18.58 -20.22
C GLY A 183 -9.84 -19.19 -20.44
N ALA A 184 -9.11 -19.55 -19.39
CA ALA A 184 -7.74 -20.05 -19.49
C ALA A 184 -7.68 -21.50 -19.98
N SER A 185 -6.68 -21.77 -20.82
CA SER A 185 -6.32 -23.12 -21.23
C SER A 185 -5.84 -23.97 -20.06
N VAL A 186 -5.86 -25.30 -20.23
CA VAL A 186 -5.32 -26.24 -19.23
C VAL A 186 -3.85 -25.92 -18.90
N ALA A 187 -3.07 -25.54 -19.90
CA ALA A 187 -1.66 -25.20 -19.72
C ALA A 187 -1.47 -23.92 -18.88
N GLU A 188 -2.26 -22.87 -19.13
CA GLU A 188 -2.21 -21.63 -18.34
C GLU A 188 -2.61 -21.87 -16.88
N LYS A 189 -3.64 -22.68 -16.64
CA LYS A 189 -4.05 -23.06 -15.28
C LYS A 189 -2.98 -23.87 -14.56
N ALA A 190 -2.37 -24.84 -15.24
CA ALA A 190 -1.29 -25.64 -14.69
C ALA A 190 -0.08 -24.76 -14.33
N LEU A 191 0.28 -23.80 -15.18
CA LEU A 191 1.32 -22.82 -14.89
C LEU A 191 0.96 -21.98 -13.65
N ARG A 192 -0.29 -21.52 -13.53
CA ARG A 192 -0.72 -20.73 -12.36
C ARG A 192 -0.70 -21.50 -11.06
N ALA A 193 -1.05 -22.78 -11.10
CA ALA A 193 -0.95 -23.66 -9.95
C ALA A 193 0.53 -23.83 -9.54
N ALA A 194 1.43 -24.11 -10.50
CA ALA A 194 2.86 -24.21 -10.22
C ALA A 194 3.44 -22.93 -9.60
N GLU A 195 3.13 -21.76 -10.19
CA GLU A 195 3.50 -20.44 -9.64
C GLU A 195 2.78 -20.09 -8.32
N ALA A 196 1.77 -20.86 -7.88
CA ALA A 196 1.14 -20.69 -6.58
C ALA A 196 1.93 -21.39 -5.48
N GLU A 197 2.50 -22.56 -5.79
CA GLU A 197 3.30 -23.35 -4.85
C GLU A 197 4.57 -22.61 -4.41
N THR A 198 5.26 -21.92 -5.33
CA THR A 198 6.50 -21.18 -5.04
C THR A 198 6.28 -19.73 -4.63
N ARG A 199 5.04 -19.24 -4.64
CA ARG A 199 4.74 -17.80 -4.52
C ARG A 199 5.28 -17.15 -3.26
N TRP A 200 5.34 -17.90 -2.17
CA TRP A 200 5.85 -17.38 -0.91
C TRP A 200 7.36 -17.20 -0.96
N GLU A 201 8.10 -18.13 -1.59
CA GLU A 201 9.55 -18.04 -1.83
C GLU A 201 9.83 -16.87 -2.76
N ASP A 202 9.13 -16.82 -3.90
CA ASP A 202 9.24 -15.73 -4.88
C ASP A 202 8.96 -14.37 -4.23
N GLY A 203 7.99 -14.30 -3.33
CA GLY A 203 7.65 -13.09 -2.59
C GLY A 203 8.71 -12.67 -1.58
N MET A 204 9.35 -13.62 -0.90
CA MET A 204 10.45 -13.36 0.02
C MET A 204 11.70 -12.88 -0.72
N ASP A 205 11.99 -13.43 -1.89
CA ASP A 205 13.12 -13.03 -2.74
C ASP A 205 13.03 -11.59 -3.26
N MET A 206 11.84 -10.99 -3.19
CA MET A 206 11.62 -9.58 -3.52
C MET A 206 12.13 -8.63 -2.44
N PHE A 207 12.43 -9.09 -1.22
CA PHE A 207 13.06 -8.27 -0.21
C PHE A 207 14.53 -8.06 -0.55
N SER A 208 14.92 -6.79 -0.66
CA SER A 208 16.29 -6.41 -0.97
C SER A 208 17.16 -6.59 0.27
N THR A 209 18.35 -7.17 0.07
CA THR A 209 19.38 -7.28 1.11
C THR A 209 20.24 -6.02 1.15
N ILE A 210 21.00 -5.81 2.23
CA ILE A 210 21.89 -4.65 2.35
C ILE A 210 22.94 -4.60 1.23
N ASP A 211 23.40 -5.75 0.74
CA ASP A 211 24.38 -5.83 -0.35
C ASP A 211 23.78 -5.43 -1.73
N GLU A 212 22.45 -5.37 -1.84
CA GLU A 212 21.72 -5.01 -3.05
C GLU A 212 21.29 -3.52 -3.07
N LEU A 213 21.62 -2.73 -2.04
CA LEU A 213 21.26 -1.31 -1.89
C LEU A 213 22.38 -0.36 -2.33
#